data_AF-E3QAJ7-F1
#
_entry.id   AF-E3QAJ7-F1
#
_cell.length_a   1.000
_cell.length_b   1.000
_cell.length_c   1.000
_cell.angle_alpha   90.00
_cell.angle_beta   90.00
_cell.angle_gamma   90.00
#
_symmetry.space_group_name_H-M   'P 1'
#
loop_
_entity.id
_entity.type
_entity.pdbx_description
1 polymer ?
#
loop_
_entity_poly.entity_id
_entity_poly.type
_entity_poly.pdbx_seq_one_letter_code
_entity_poly.pdbx_strand_id
1 'polypeptide(L)'
;MLYKAIAVLAAATLTSAATPNGFMPTSQTPLIVSFGGISALDGANLPRDSSQVQPTIATQTQLKGQYAVIMVDIDVPTNQPPRTGTLLHWMQTGLMSSDAPVTLNTTAGPEKVYILQNKMNAAALAPYIGPNPPAREPLSHRYTLVVVDHTTITQQGLTALSGAAQNRRDFNVMNGLMAAGLQDKVVAGDFFRVTNPGPVGAGQGLPSGGGTKVNSTMSMQPMPKPTSSGTPTMPGMPGMPGMPPGMSMPPGMSMPSGMSMPPGMTMPPGMTMPPGMTMPPGMSMPPGMSMPPGMSMPMPGTTAPSSGSALPSGPARAGALSLGSGLGLVSVGLCLVGSLVILL
;
A
#
# COMPACT_ATOMS: atom_id res chain seq x y z
N MET A 1 -65.99 -2.51 -14.71
CA MET A 1 -64.68 -2.12 -15.27
C MET A 1 -63.60 -2.70 -14.36
N LEU A 2 -62.94 -3.77 -14.82
CA LEU A 2 -62.00 -4.56 -14.03
C LEU A 2 -60.59 -4.00 -14.29
N TYR A 3 -60.05 -3.19 -13.38
CA TYR A 3 -58.66 -2.72 -13.47
C TYR A 3 -57.73 -3.88 -13.12
N LYS A 4 -57.14 -4.51 -14.15
CA LYS A 4 -56.00 -5.41 -14.00
C LYS A 4 -54.79 -4.57 -13.59
N ALA A 5 -54.43 -4.61 -12.31
CA ALA A 5 -53.13 -4.13 -11.87
C ALA A 5 -52.05 -5.06 -12.44
N ILE A 6 -51.33 -4.58 -13.45
CA ILE A 6 -50.10 -5.23 -13.93
C ILE A 6 -49.03 -4.89 -12.89
N ALA A 7 -48.80 -5.82 -11.96
CA ALA A 7 -47.62 -5.77 -11.11
C ALA A 7 -46.41 -6.12 -11.99
N VAL A 8 -45.65 -5.10 -12.39
CA VAL A 8 -44.33 -5.29 -13.00
C VAL A 8 -43.39 -5.71 -11.87
N LEU A 9 -43.22 -7.02 -11.71
CA LEU A 9 -42.18 -7.58 -10.86
C LEU A 9 -40.85 -7.47 -11.61
N ALA A 10 -40.15 -6.35 -11.46
CA ALA A 10 -38.75 -6.24 -11.86
C ALA A 10 -37.89 -7.01 -10.85
N ALA A 11 -37.88 -8.34 -10.95
CA ALA A 11 -36.92 -9.17 -10.24
C ALA A 11 -35.58 -9.14 -10.98
N ALA A 12 -34.79 -8.09 -10.77
CA ALA A 12 -33.37 -8.14 -11.07
C ALA A 12 -32.67 -8.89 -9.93
N THR A 13 -32.72 -10.22 -9.94
CA THR A 13 -31.87 -11.04 -9.06
C THR A 13 -30.46 -11.08 -9.67
N LEU A 14 -29.70 -10.02 -9.48
CA LEU A 14 -28.26 -10.02 -9.74
C LEU A 14 -27.55 -10.28 -8.42
N THR A 15 -27.38 -11.54 -8.03
CA THR A 15 -26.49 -11.86 -6.90
C THR A 15 -25.61 -13.05 -7.26
N SER A 16 -24.52 -12.77 -7.96
CA SER A 16 -23.31 -13.58 -7.86
C SER A 16 -22.09 -12.67 -7.66
N ALA A 17 -22.13 -11.78 -6.69
CA ALA A 17 -20.91 -11.27 -6.08
C ALA A 17 -20.49 -12.28 -5.01
N ALA A 18 -19.24 -12.74 -5.09
CA ALA A 18 -18.66 -13.78 -4.25
C ALA A 18 -17.14 -13.62 -4.29
N THR A 19 -16.40 -14.31 -3.43
CA THR A 19 -14.94 -14.38 -3.60
C THR A 19 -14.58 -15.11 -4.90
N PRO A 20 -13.51 -14.71 -5.63
CA PRO A 20 -13.17 -15.31 -6.92
C PRO A 20 -12.71 -16.77 -6.75
N ASN A 21 -12.83 -17.57 -7.82
CA ASN A 21 -12.38 -18.96 -7.80
C ASN A 21 -10.92 -19.09 -7.32
N GLY A 22 -10.69 -20.07 -6.43
CA GLY A 22 -9.38 -20.33 -5.84
C GLY A 22 -8.99 -19.40 -4.68
N PHE A 23 -9.81 -18.41 -4.35
CA PHE A 23 -9.63 -17.61 -3.14
C PHE A 23 -10.10 -18.36 -1.90
N MET A 24 -9.36 -18.24 -0.80
CA MET A 24 -9.69 -18.86 0.48
C MET A 24 -9.54 -17.85 1.62
N PRO A 25 -10.51 -17.76 2.55
CA PRO A 25 -11.80 -18.50 2.60
C PRO A 25 -12.79 -18.07 1.51
N THR A 26 -13.62 -19.01 1.03
CA THR A 26 -14.67 -18.72 0.05
C THR A 26 -15.91 -18.13 0.72
N SER A 27 -16.63 -17.26 0.00
CA SER A 27 -17.97 -16.82 0.39
C SER A 27 -18.88 -16.78 -0.83
N GLN A 28 -20.08 -17.32 -0.69
CA GLN A 28 -21.15 -17.25 -1.70
C GLN A 28 -22.17 -16.15 -1.38
N THR A 29 -22.04 -15.49 -0.23
CA THR A 29 -22.91 -14.39 0.17
C THR A 29 -22.34 -13.08 -0.40
N PRO A 30 -23.12 -12.34 -1.20
CA PRO A 30 -22.63 -11.16 -1.87
C PRO A 30 -22.32 -10.03 -0.90
N LEU A 31 -21.17 -9.41 -1.11
CA LEU A 31 -20.82 -8.12 -0.52
C LEU A 31 -21.06 -7.02 -1.54
N ILE A 32 -21.69 -5.92 -1.13
CA ILE A 32 -21.86 -4.74 -1.97
C ILE A 32 -20.69 -3.81 -1.73
N VAL A 33 -19.94 -3.52 -2.78
CA VAL A 33 -18.77 -2.63 -2.75
C VAL A 33 -19.00 -1.48 -3.73
N SER A 34 -18.91 -0.24 -3.24
CA SER A 34 -19.07 0.94 -4.07
C SER A 34 -18.02 2.02 -3.82
N PHE A 35 -17.44 2.53 -4.89
CA PHE A 35 -16.45 3.61 -4.90
C PHE A 35 -17.08 4.89 -5.42
N GLY A 36 -17.49 5.80 -4.53
CA GLY A 36 -18.09 7.08 -4.93
C GLY A 36 -19.32 6.92 -5.85
N GLY A 37 -20.10 5.85 -5.68
CA GLY A 37 -21.25 5.53 -6.54
C GLY A 37 -20.93 4.59 -7.72
N ILE A 38 -19.67 4.24 -7.96
CA ILE A 38 -19.31 3.20 -8.93
C ILE A 38 -19.45 1.84 -8.26
N SER A 39 -20.25 0.95 -8.84
CA SER A 39 -20.41 -0.43 -8.35
C SER A 39 -19.21 -1.28 -8.75
N ALA A 40 -18.68 -2.06 -7.79
CA ALA A 40 -17.52 -2.92 -7.97
C ALA A 40 -17.87 -4.43 -8.10
N LEU A 41 -19.16 -4.75 -8.27
CA LEU A 41 -19.67 -6.12 -8.19
C LEU A 41 -19.07 -7.07 -9.24
N ASP A 42 -18.83 -8.32 -8.82
CA ASP A 42 -18.61 -9.48 -9.69
C ASP A 42 -17.48 -9.31 -10.73
N GLY A 43 -16.31 -8.89 -10.24
CA GLY A 43 -15.11 -8.75 -11.07
C GLY A 43 -15.12 -7.53 -11.99
N ALA A 44 -16.00 -6.55 -11.75
CA ALA A 44 -16.04 -5.29 -12.49
C ALA A 44 -14.64 -4.67 -12.59
N ASN A 45 -14.27 -4.19 -13.80
CA ASN A 45 -13.00 -3.48 -13.99
C ASN A 45 -13.19 -2.00 -13.69
N LEU A 46 -12.64 -1.55 -12.56
CA LEU A 46 -12.74 -0.18 -12.11
C LEU A 46 -11.59 0.68 -12.65
N PRO A 47 -11.84 1.97 -12.94
CA PRO A 47 -10.77 2.94 -13.14
C PRO A 47 -9.91 3.04 -11.89
N ARG A 48 -8.58 3.13 -12.10
CA ARG A 48 -7.63 3.30 -11.01
C ARG A 48 -7.96 4.53 -10.16
N ASP A 49 -8.19 5.68 -10.78
CA ASP A 49 -8.40 6.94 -10.07
C ASP A 49 -9.66 6.93 -9.21
N SER A 50 -10.72 6.24 -9.66
CA SER A 50 -11.96 6.11 -8.91
C SER A 50 -11.85 5.19 -7.69
N SER A 51 -10.84 4.33 -7.64
CA SER A 51 -10.62 3.38 -6.54
C SER A 51 -9.57 3.86 -5.53
N GLN A 52 -9.15 5.13 -5.55
CA GLN A 52 -8.12 5.62 -4.61
C GLN A 52 -8.65 5.95 -3.20
N VAL A 53 -9.97 6.05 -3.03
CA VAL A 53 -10.62 6.30 -1.74
C VAL A 53 -11.31 5.04 -1.26
N GLN A 54 -11.35 4.84 0.06
CA GLN A 54 -12.02 3.71 0.69
C GLN A 54 -13.46 3.53 0.17
N PRO A 55 -13.87 2.31 -0.20
CA PRO A 55 -15.22 2.05 -0.68
C PRO A 55 -16.25 2.07 0.46
N THR A 56 -17.49 2.37 0.10
CA THR A 56 -18.66 1.99 0.89
C THR A 56 -18.85 0.48 0.80
N ILE A 57 -18.94 -0.17 1.95
CA ILE A 57 -19.21 -1.61 2.07
C ILE A 57 -20.60 -1.80 2.65
N ALA A 58 -21.41 -2.66 2.04
CA ALA A 58 -22.78 -2.90 2.48
C ALA A 58 -23.24 -4.34 2.20
N THR A 59 -24.35 -4.71 2.83
CA THR A 59 -25.05 -5.98 2.61
C THR A 59 -26.54 -5.75 2.38
N GLN A 60 -27.21 -6.65 1.67
CA GLN A 60 -28.67 -6.57 1.45
C GLN A 60 -29.46 -6.81 2.74
N THR A 61 -28.93 -7.66 3.61
CA THR A 61 -29.51 -7.99 4.92
C THR A 61 -28.72 -7.31 6.03
N GLN A 62 -29.40 -6.98 7.13
CA GLN A 62 -28.73 -6.38 8.28
C GLN A 62 -27.93 -7.45 9.02
N LEU A 63 -26.64 -7.22 9.17
CA LEU A 63 -25.80 -8.08 9.99
C LEU A 63 -25.93 -7.70 11.48
N LYS A 64 -25.84 -8.70 12.36
CA LYS A 64 -26.04 -8.55 13.81
C LYS A 64 -24.76 -8.96 14.54
N GLY A 65 -23.83 -8.01 14.66
CA GLY A 65 -22.51 -8.29 15.24
C GLY A 65 -21.51 -7.17 14.99
N GLN A 66 -20.26 -7.48 15.25
CA GLN A 66 -19.09 -6.66 14.94
C GLN A 66 -18.28 -7.34 13.84
N TYR A 67 -17.89 -6.58 12.83
CA TYR A 67 -17.32 -7.10 11.61
C TYR A 67 -16.02 -6.42 11.25
N ALA A 68 -15.17 -7.20 10.58
CA ALA A 68 -13.95 -6.75 9.99
C ALA A 68 -14.09 -6.88 8.48
N VAL A 69 -13.53 -5.92 7.74
CA VAL A 69 -13.34 -6.05 6.30
C VAL A 69 -11.86 -6.24 6.02
N ILE A 70 -11.55 -7.15 5.12
CA ILE A 70 -10.19 -7.44 4.65
C ILE A 70 -10.21 -7.33 3.13
N MET A 71 -9.38 -6.44 2.58
CA MET A 71 -9.18 -6.27 1.14
C MET A 71 -7.76 -6.68 0.77
N VAL A 72 -7.64 -7.61 -0.18
CA VAL A 72 -6.35 -8.17 -0.62
C VAL A 72 -6.27 -8.19 -2.14
N ASP A 73 -5.12 -7.75 -2.66
CA ASP A 73 -4.72 -7.98 -4.04
C ASP A 73 -4.11 -9.38 -4.13
N ILE A 74 -4.63 -10.22 -5.02
CA ILE A 74 -4.20 -11.63 -5.17
C ILE A 74 -3.34 -11.90 -6.41
N ASP A 75 -3.03 -10.84 -7.16
CA ASP A 75 -2.38 -10.96 -8.47
C ASP A 75 -1.07 -10.16 -8.52
N VAL A 76 -0.44 -9.91 -7.37
CA VAL A 76 0.83 -9.15 -7.29
C VAL A 76 1.93 -9.87 -8.08
N PRO A 77 2.56 -9.23 -9.09
CA PRO A 77 3.61 -9.86 -9.88
C PRO A 77 4.80 -10.32 -9.03
N THR A 78 5.29 -11.52 -9.32
CA THR A 78 6.55 -12.04 -8.75
C THR A 78 7.65 -12.11 -9.81
N ASN A 79 8.86 -12.44 -9.39
CA ASN A 79 9.97 -12.72 -10.31
C ASN A 79 9.90 -14.13 -10.94
N GLN A 80 8.85 -14.91 -10.66
CA GLN A 80 8.64 -16.24 -11.23
C GLN A 80 7.24 -16.37 -11.86
N PRO A 81 6.94 -15.67 -12.97
CA PRO A 81 5.66 -15.83 -13.67
C PRO A 81 5.39 -17.31 -14.04
N PRO A 82 4.13 -17.78 -14.01
CA PRO A 82 2.90 -17.04 -13.76
C PRO A 82 2.54 -16.89 -12.27
N ARG A 83 3.46 -17.20 -11.34
CA ARG A 83 3.17 -17.09 -9.90
C ARG A 83 2.93 -15.64 -9.51
N THR A 84 1.82 -15.41 -8.83
CA THR A 84 1.51 -14.15 -8.17
C THR A 84 1.68 -14.27 -6.66
N GLY A 85 1.94 -13.15 -6.00
CA GLY A 85 1.88 -12.99 -4.56
C GLY A 85 0.61 -12.24 -4.18
N THR A 86 0.52 -11.86 -2.90
CA THR A 86 -0.61 -11.08 -2.39
C THR A 86 -0.17 -9.78 -1.73
N LEU A 87 -1.08 -8.83 -1.60
CA LEU A 87 -0.87 -7.59 -0.85
C LEU A 87 -2.12 -7.20 -0.08
N LEU A 88 -2.01 -7.00 1.23
CA LEU A 88 -3.09 -6.45 2.05
C LEU A 88 -3.28 -4.96 1.78
N HIS A 89 -4.41 -4.61 1.18
CA HIS A 89 -4.77 -3.22 0.87
C HIS A 89 -5.47 -2.53 2.02
N TRP A 90 -6.32 -3.26 2.75
CA TRP A 90 -7.11 -2.68 3.83
C TRP A 90 -7.54 -3.75 4.82
N MET A 91 -7.45 -3.43 6.12
CA MET A 91 -8.06 -4.20 7.18
C MET A 91 -8.63 -3.26 8.22
N GLN A 92 -9.96 -3.28 8.40
CA GLN A 92 -10.67 -2.44 9.36
C GLN A 92 -11.59 -3.32 10.19
N THR A 93 -11.46 -3.23 11.52
CA THR A 93 -12.35 -3.86 12.50
C THR A 93 -13.39 -2.87 13.01
N GLY A 94 -14.30 -3.34 13.85
CA GLY A 94 -15.26 -2.47 14.55
C GLY A 94 -16.39 -1.96 13.66
N LEU A 95 -16.63 -2.64 12.53
CA LEU A 95 -17.73 -2.34 11.65
C LEU A 95 -19.03 -2.94 12.20
N MET A 96 -20.12 -2.19 12.11
CA MET A 96 -21.47 -2.66 12.41
C MET A 96 -22.41 -2.19 11.30
N SER A 97 -23.40 -3.02 10.95
CA SER A 97 -24.43 -2.59 10.01
C SER A 97 -25.20 -1.38 10.51
N SER A 98 -25.64 -0.53 9.57
CA SER A 98 -26.59 0.55 9.84
C SER A 98 -27.87 0.00 10.48
N ASP A 99 -28.54 0.80 11.30
CA ASP A 99 -29.72 0.36 12.04
C ASP A 99 -30.95 0.23 11.14
N ALA A 100 -31.02 1.08 10.11
CA ALA A 100 -32.01 1.07 9.06
C ALA A 100 -31.36 0.88 7.68
N PRO A 101 -32.08 0.32 6.70
CA PRO A 101 -31.59 0.25 5.33
C PRO A 101 -31.59 1.64 4.68
N VAL A 102 -30.61 1.89 3.84
CA VAL A 102 -30.47 3.11 3.03
C VAL A 102 -30.50 2.76 1.54
N THR A 103 -30.95 3.68 0.71
CA THR A 103 -30.82 3.53 -0.75
C THR A 103 -29.42 3.96 -1.17
N LEU A 104 -28.62 3.01 -1.61
CA LEU A 104 -27.32 3.26 -2.22
C LEU A 104 -27.51 3.38 -3.73
N ASN A 105 -27.23 4.56 -4.28
CA ASN A 105 -27.27 4.78 -5.73
C ASN A 105 -25.91 4.40 -6.32
N THR A 106 -25.91 3.41 -7.21
CA THR A 106 -24.69 2.99 -7.90
C THR A 106 -24.86 2.99 -9.41
N THR A 107 -23.76 2.83 -10.15
CA THR A 107 -23.78 2.56 -11.60
C THR A 107 -24.53 1.28 -11.97
N ALA A 108 -24.72 0.33 -11.05
CA ALA A 108 -25.55 -0.86 -11.24
C ALA A 108 -27.05 -0.60 -10.97
N GLY A 109 -27.39 0.59 -10.47
CA GLY A 109 -28.74 0.97 -10.08
C GLY A 109 -28.87 1.30 -8.59
N PRO A 110 -30.03 1.84 -8.16
CA PRO A 110 -30.35 2.05 -6.76
C PRO A 110 -30.68 0.73 -6.07
N GLU A 111 -30.11 0.50 -4.89
CA GLU A 111 -30.34 -0.71 -4.10
C GLU A 111 -30.58 -0.35 -2.63
N LYS A 112 -31.50 -1.06 -1.95
CA LYS A 112 -31.67 -0.92 -0.49
C LYS A 112 -30.68 -1.81 0.24
N VAL A 113 -29.81 -1.19 1.05
CA VAL A 113 -28.67 -1.86 1.67
C VAL A 113 -28.48 -1.44 3.12
N TYR A 114 -27.76 -2.24 3.88
CA TYR A 114 -27.26 -1.91 5.21
C TYR A 114 -25.75 -1.63 5.12
N ILE A 115 -25.36 -0.37 5.31
CA ILE A 115 -23.95 0.03 5.22
C ILE A 115 -23.20 -0.44 6.48
N LEU A 116 -22.00 -0.98 6.30
CA LEU A 116 -21.08 -1.25 7.40
C LEU A 116 -20.35 0.03 7.80
N GLN A 117 -20.54 0.45 9.06
CA GLN A 117 -19.99 1.68 9.62
C GLN A 117 -19.03 1.35 10.75
N ASN A 118 -17.92 2.08 10.86
CA ASN A 118 -16.98 1.96 11.99
C ASN A 118 -17.57 2.60 13.27
N LYS A 119 -18.64 2.00 13.81
CA LYS A 119 -19.35 2.50 14.99
C LYS A 119 -18.49 2.42 16.27
N MET A 120 -17.44 1.58 16.26
CA MET A 120 -16.53 1.44 17.40
C MET A 120 -15.38 2.46 17.39
N ASN A 121 -15.26 3.30 16.35
CA ASN A 121 -14.12 4.19 16.15
C ASN A 121 -12.76 3.47 16.22
N ALA A 122 -12.71 2.22 15.76
CA ALA A 122 -11.49 1.43 15.76
C ALA A 122 -10.51 1.95 14.71
N ALA A 123 -9.23 2.03 15.05
CA ALA A 123 -8.20 2.28 14.05
C ALA A 123 -8.12 1.10 13.07
N ALA A 124 -7.85 1.38 11.79
CA ALA A 124 -7.59 0.33 10.82
C ALA A 124 -6.34 -0.46 11.22
N LEU A 125 -6.44 -1.79 11.29
CA LEU A 125 -5.28 -2.67 11.50
C LEU A 125 -4.30 -2.57 10.31
N ALA A 126 -4.84 -2.33 9.12
CA ALA A 126 -4.09 -1.90 7.94
C ALA A 126 -4.88 -0.77 7.25
N PRO A 127 -4.44 0.50 7.32
CA PRO A 127 -5.07 1.60 6.60
C PRO A 127 -5.23 1.33 5.10
N TYR A 128 -6.31 1.86 4.52
CA TYR A 128 -6.63 1.68 3.10
C TYR A 128 -5.52 2.21 2.19
N ILE A 129 -5.11 1.41 1.22
CA ILE A 129 -4.26 1.81 0.10
C ILE A 129 -5.05 1.54 -1.18
N GLY A 130 -5.18 2.55 -2.04
CA GLY A 130 -5.87 2.40 -3.33
C GLY A 130 -5.17 1.38 -4.25
N PRO A 131 -5.91 0.63 -5.07
CA PRO A 131 -5.37 -0.16 -6.17
C PRO A 131 -4.39 0.63 -7.04
N ASN A 132 -3.22 0.07 -7.29
CA ASN A 132 -2.23 0.64 -8.18
C ASN A 132 -1.36 -0.47 -8.78
N PRO A 133 -1.94 -1.33 -9.64
CA PRO A 133 -1.20 -2.41 -10.24
C PRO A 133 -0.05 -1.84 -11.10
N PRO A 134 1.16 -2.42 -11.03
CA PRO A 134 2.28 -1.99 -11.87
C PRO A 134 2.00 -2.29 -13.35
N ALA A 135 2.70 -1.60 -14.24
CA ALA A 135 2.70 -1.88 -15.67
C ALA A 135 3.54 -3.13 -16.00
N ARG A 136 3.23 -4.27 -15.36
CA ARG A 136 3.92 -5.56 -15.50
C ARG A 136 2.89 -6.69 -15.38
N GLU A 137 3.10 -7.78 -16.10
CA GLU A 137 2.18 -8.93 -16.06
C GLU A 137 2.06 -9.56 -14.66
N PRO A 138 0.82 -9.89 -14.21
CA PRO A 138 -0.45 -9.60 -14.88
C PRO A 138 -0.82 -8.11 -14.81
N LEU A 139 -1.20 -7.52 -15.95
CA LEU A 139 -1.57 -6.09 -16.04
C LEU A 139 -2.89 -5.75 -15.30
N SER A 140 -3.69 -6.78 -14.99
CA SER A 140 -4.97 -6.65 -14.33
C SER A 140 -4.96 -7.46 -13.05
N HIS A 141 -5.23 -6.80 -11.94
CA HIS A 141 -5.21 -7.41 -10.61
C HIS A 141 -6.62 -7.53 -10.06
N ARG A 142 -6.90 -8.65 -9.39
CA ARG A 142 -8.13 -8.87 -8.62
C ARG A 142 -7.92 -8.41 -7.18
N TYR A 143 -8.80 -7.53 -6.74
CA TYR A 143 -8.90 -7.06 -5.37
C TYR A 143 -10.10 -7.73 -4.73
N THR A 144 -9.84 -8.67 -3.84
CA THR A 144 -10.88 -9.44 -3.14
C THR A 144 -11.16 -8.84 -1.78
N LEU A 145 -12.43 -8.68 -1.46
CA LEU A 145 -12.91 -8.22 -0.17
C LEU A 145 -13.68 -9.34 0.52
N VAL A 146 -13.42 -9.54 1.80
CA VAL A 146 -14.24 -10.38 2.67
C VAL A 146 -14.64 -9.62 3.92
N VAL A 147 -15.87 -9.88 4.37
CA VAL A 147 -16.37 -9.45 5.67
C VAL A 147 -16.33 -10.65 6.62
N VAL A 148 -15.77 -10.42 7.80
CA VAL A 148 -15.54 -11.45 8.83
C VAL A 148 -16.24 -11.04 10.11
N ASP A 149 -17.05 -11.93 10.67
CA ASP A 149 -17.64 -11.76 11.99
C ASP A 149 -16.57 -11.92 13.07
N HIS A 150 -16.29 -10.84 13.80
CA HIS A 150 -15.35 -10.86 14.92
C HIS A 150 -16.05 -10.55 16.25
N THR A 151 -17.38 -10.69 16.33
CA THR A 151 -18.17 -10.39 17.54
C THR A 151 -17.62 -11.10 18.78
N THR A 152 -17.11 -12.33 18.61
CA THR A 152 -16.56 -13.16 19.68
C THR A 152 -15.04 -13.23 19.66
N ILE A 153 -14.34 -12.32 18.97
CA ILE A 153 -12.88 -12.33 18.92
C ILE A 153 -12.29 -12.11 20.31
N THR A 154 -11.29 -12.90 20.67
CA THR A 154 -10.56 -12.71 21.93
C THR A 154 -9.53 -11.60 21.80
N GLN A 155 -9.05 -11.05 22.92
CA GLN A 155 -7.95 -10.07 22.90
C GLN A 155 -6.68 -10.65 22.24
N GLN A 156 -6.40 -11.93 22.49
CA GLN A 156 -5.31 -12.65 21.85
C GLN A 156 -5.53 -12.78 20.34
N GLY A 157 -6.74 -13.12 19.91
CA GLY A 157 -7.10 -13.21 18.49
C GLY A 157 -6.99 -11.87 17.77
N LEU A 158 -7.42 -10.78 18.42
CA LEU A 158 -7.26 -9.42 17.89
C LEU A 158 -5.78 -9.03 17.76
N THR A 159 -4.95 -9.40 18.74
CA THR A 159 -3.51 -9.17 18.70
C THR A 159 -2.85 -9.96 17.57
N ALA A 160 -3.26 -11.22 17.37
CA ALA A 160 -2.77 -12.05 16.27
C ALA A 160 -3.17 -11.48 14.90
N LEU A 161 -4.42 -11.06 14.74
CA LEU A 161 -4.91 -10.43 13.51
C LEU A 161 -4.18 -9.12 13.22
N SER A 162 -3.99 -8.28 14.24
CA SER A 162 -3.22 -7.03 14.15
C SER A 162 -1.76 -7.29 13.76
N GLY A 163 -1.12 -8.29 14.36
CA GLY A 163 0.24 -8.69 14.02
C GLY A 163 0.38 -9.18 12.58
N ALA A 164 -0.59 -9.98 12.11
CA ALA A 164 -0.63 -10.43 10.72
C ALA A 164 -0.79 -9.25 9.74
N ALA A 165 -1.56 -8.22 10.10
CA ALA A 165 -1.80 -7.06 9.25
C ALA A 165 -0.57 -6.14 9.07
N GLN A 166 0.43 -6.21 9.96
CA GLN A 166 1.64 -5.39 9.86
C GLN A 166 2.47 -5.75 8.62
N ASN A 167 2.50 -7.03 8.25
CA ASN A 167 3.20 -7.52 7.07
C ASN A 167 2.22 -7.69 5.91
N ARG A 168 2.08 -6.63 5.11
CA ARG A 168 1.08 -6.61 4.03
C ARG A 168 1.43 -7.49 2.84
N ARG A 169 2.72 -7.67 2.53
CA ARG A 169 3.19 -8.49 1.40
C ARG A 169 3.01 -9.96 1.74
N ASP A 170 2.56 -10.72 0.74
CA ASP A 170 2.29 -12.15 0.85
C ASP A 170 1.30 -12.48 1.99
N PHE A 171 0.41 -11.53 2.29
CA PHE A 171 -0.64 -11.69 3.28
C PHE A 171 -1.62 -12.80 2.85
N ASN A 172 -1.70 -13.85 3.67
CA ASN A 172 -2.65 -14.95 3.48
C ASN A 172 -3.84 -14.76 4.44
N VAL A 173 -5.02 -14.51 3.87
CA VAL A 173 -6.24 -14.23 4.64
C VAL A 173 -6.58 -15.41 5.55
N MET A 174 -6.58 -16.64 5.05
CA MET A 174 -6.90 -17.83 5.84
C MET A 174 -5.95 -18.00 7.03
N ASN A 175 -4.64 -17.84 6.84
CA ASN A 175 -3.66 -17.93 7.94
C ASN A 175 -3.88 -16.85 9.00
N GLY A 176 -4.13 -15.60 8.57
CA GLY A 176 -4.44 -14.50 9.48
C GLY A 176 -5.71 -14.76 10.29
N LEU A 177 -6.75 -15.31 9.65
CA LEU A 177 -8.00 -15.66 10.33
C LEU A 177 -7.84 -16.88 11.25
N MET A 178 -7.12 -17.92 10.85
CA MET A 178 -6.84 -19.09 11.70
C MET A 178 -6.08 -18.68 12.97
N ALA A 179 -5.06 -17.82 12.85
CA ALA A 179 -4.32 -17.32 14.00
C ALA A 179 -5.19 -16.48 14.96
N ALA A 180 -6.26 -15.88 14.45
CA ALA A 180 -7.23 -15.10 15.21
C ALA A 180 -8.43 -15.91 15.73
N GLY A 181 -8.56 -17.21 15.36
CA GLY A 181 -9.73 -18.02 15.66
C GLY A 181 -10.99 -17.65 14.86
N LEU A 182 -10.80 -17.08 13.66
CA LEU A 182 -11.85 -16.53 12.80
C LEU A 182 -11.98 -17.26 11.45
N GLN A 183 -11.33 -18.42 11.26
CA GLN A 183 -11.23 -19.08 9.97
C GLN A 183 -12.59 -19.45 9.33
N ASP A 184 -13.60 -19.72 10.16
CA ASP A 184 -14.96 -20.08 9.73
C ASP A 184 -15.95 -18.92 9.89
N LYS A 185 -15.45 -17.68 9.98
CA LYS A 185 -16.25 -16.50 10.31
C LYS A 185 -16.48 -15.55 9.15
N VAL A 186 -16.17 -15.96 7.91
CA VAL A 186 -16.44 -15.14 6.73
C VAL A 186 -17.93 -15.18 6.40
N VAL A 187 -18.55 -14.00 6.31
CA VAL A 187 -20.00 -13.86 6.15
C VAL A 187 -20.42 -13.32 4.78
N ALA A 188 -19.52 -12.61 4.09
CA ALA A 188 -19.77 -12.09 2.75
C ALA A 188 -18.45 -11.82 2.04
N GLY A 189 -18.48 -11.80 0.70
CA GLY A 189 -17.32 -11.40 -0.09
C GLY A 189 -17.69 -10.90 -1.48
N ASP A 190 -16.75 -10.21 -2.09
CA ASP A 190 -16.82 -9.70 -3.47
C ASP A 190 -15.39 -9.52 -3.99
N PHE A 191 -15.26 -9.31 -5.30
CA PHE A 191 -14.00 -8.87 -5.88
C PHE A 191 -14.24 -7.97 -7.07
N PHE A 192 -13.26 -7.12 -7.34
CA PHE A 192 -13.21 -6.30 -8.53
C PHE A 192 -11.82 -6.33 -9.14
N ARG A 193 -11.67 -5.73 -10.31
CA ARG A 193 -10.41 -5.65 -11.03
C ARG A 193 -9.98 -4.20 -11.20
N VAL A 194 -8.68 -3.95 -11.16
CA VAL A 194 -8.09 -2.72 -11.69
C VAL A 194 -7.00 -3.13 -12.66
N THR A 195 -7.00 -2.47 -13.82
CA THR A 195 -6.08 -2.80 -14.91
C THR A 195 -5.18 -1.61 -15.20
N ASN A 196 -3.88 -1.84 -15.20
CA ASN A 196 -2.88 -0.92 -15.73
C ASN A 196 -2.40 -1.49 -17.07
N PRO A 197 -2.87 -0.98 -18.22
CA PRO A 197 -2.55 -1.55 -19.54
C PRO A 197 -1.06 -1.42 -19.91
N GLY A 198 -0.26 -0.73 -19.09
CA GLY A 198 1.12 -0.40 -19.38
C GLY A 198 1.23 0.77 -20.37
N PRO A 199 2.47 1.18 -20.72
CA PRO A 199 2.68 2.18 -21.76
C PRO A 199 2.02 1.70 -23.04
N VAL A 200 1.23 2.57 -23.68
CA VAL A 200 0.75 2.31 -25.05
C VAL A 200 1.98 2.12 -25.94
N GLY A 201 2.20 0.90 -26.42
CA GLY A 201 3.22 0.65 -27.43
C GLY A 201 2.88 1.46 -28.68
N ALA A 202 3.82 2.27 -29.16
CA ALA A 202 3.73 2.84 -30.50
C ALA A 202 3.74 1.68 -31.50
N GLY A 203 2.55 1.26 -31.96
CA GLY A 203 2.40 0.21 -32.96
C GLY A 203 1.56 -0.97 -32.50
N GLN A 204 0.27 -0.73 -32.28
CA GLN A 204 -0.80 -1.69 -32.59
C GLN A 204 -2.11 -0.91 -32.60
N GLY A 205 -2.56 -0.54 -33.79
CA GLY A 205 -3.85 0.11 -33.99
C GLY A 205 -4.97 -0.81 -33.52
N LEU A 206 -5.89 -0.26 -32.74
CA LEU A 206 -7.17 -0.89 -32.45
C LEU A 206 -7.92 -1.19 -33.76
N PRO A 207 -8.53 -2.37 -33.95
CA PRO A 207 -9.60 -2.53 -34.92
C PRO A 207 -10.87 -1.91 -34.32
N SER A 208 -11.13 -0.64 -34.65
CA SER A 208 -12.43 -0.01 -34.41
C SER A 208 -13.40 -0.50 -35.48
N GLY A 209 -14.30 -1.40 -35.11
CA GLY A 209 -15.38 -1.87 -35.97
C GLY A 209 -16.55 -0.87 -36.04
N GLY A 210 -17.06 -0.66 -37.26
CA GLY A 210 -18.45 -0.27 -37.51
C GLY A 210 -18.67 1.16 -38.03
N GLY A 211 -18.87 1.31 -39.35
CA GLY A 211 -19.36 2.57 -39.93
C GLY A 211 -19.31 2.67 -41.46
N THR A 212 -20.30 2.07 -42.12
CA THR A 212 -20.98 2.50 -43.36
C THR A 212 -20.19 2.87 -44.63
N LYS A 213 -20.45 2.09 -45.69
CA LYS A 213 -20.07 2.30 -47.09
C LYS A 213 -20.50 3.67 -47.63
N VAL A 214 -19.60 4.40 -48.27
CA VAL A 214 -19.91 5.23 -49.45
C VAL A 214 -18.83 5.03 -50.51
N ASN A 215 -19.31 4.68 -51.69
CA ASN A 215 -18.59 4.48 -52.94
C ASN A 215 -18.18 5.82 -53.55
N SER A 216 -16.91 6.02 -53.89
CA SER A 216 -16.49 6.95 -54.94
C SER A 216 -15.10 6.59 -55.45
N THR A 217 -15.12 6.06 -56.66
CA THR A 217 -14.02 5.76 -57.58
C THR A 217 -13.17 7.01 -57.86
N MET A 218 -11.85 6.91 -57.69
CA MET A 218 -10.86 7.51 -58.59
C MET A 218 -9.50 6.81 -58.40
N SER A 219 -8.89 6.49 -59.53
CA SER A 219 -7.75 5.60 -59.72
C SER A 219 -6.41 6.33 -59.88
N MET A 220 -5.35 5.69 -59.34
CA MET A 220 -3.94 5.62 -59.80
C MET A 220 -3.06 6.88 -59.75
N GLN A 221 -2.00 6.84 -58.92
CA GLN A 221 -0.63 6.48 -59.38
C GLN A 221 0.37 6.40 -58.19
N PRO A 222 1.36 5.47 -58.21
CA PRO A 222 2.36 5.32 -57.15
C PRO A 222 3.69 6.02 -57.46
N MET A 223 4.34 6.58 -56.45
CA MET A 223 5.73 7.07 -56.50
C MET A 223 6.46 6.82 -55.16
N PRO A 224 7.80 6.84 -55.12
CA PRO A 224 8.58 5.63 -54.83
C PRO A 224 9.22 5.59 -53.43
N LYS A 225 9.63 4.37 -53.06
CA LYS A 225 10.47 3.98 -51.92
C LYS A 225 11.78 4.79 -51.82
N PRO A 226 12.18 5.23 -50.61
CA PRO A 226 13.59 5.41 -50.27
C PRO A 226 14.11 4.21 -49.46
N THR A 227 15.36 3.91 -49.76
CA THR A 227 16.24 2.86 -49.24
C THR A 227 16.67 3.08 -47.80
N SER A 228 16.97 1.97 -47.13
CA SER A 228 17.67 1.88 -45.84
C SER A 228 19.11 2.40 -45.93
N SER A 229 19.47 3.36 -45.09
CA SER A 229 20.78 3.45 -44.40
C SER A 229 20.85 4.77 -43.63
N GLY A 230 21.11 4.68 -42.32
CA GLY A 230 21.30 5.85 -41.47
C GLY A 230 20.75 5.64 -40.08
N THR A 231 21.59 5.16 -39.17
CA THR A 231 21.42 5.34 -37.71
C THR A 231 21.24 6.82 -37.39
N PRO A 232 20.15 7.25 -36.75
CA PRO A 232 20.10 8.59 -36.17
C PRO A 232 20.73 8.52 -34.78
N THR A 233 21.95 9.02 -34.66
CA THR A 233 22.47 9.57 -33.42
C THR A 233 21.49 10.67 -32.97
N MET A 234 20.77 10.44 -31.87
CA MET A 234 19.94 11.48 -31.27
C MET A 234 20.82 12.62 -30.75
N PRO A 235 20.56 13.89 -31.12
CA PRO A 235 21.08 15.04 -30.41
C PRO A 235 20.56 15.04 -28.96
N GLY A 236 21.42 15.36 -28.00
CA GLY A 236 21.08 15.43 -26.58
C GLY A 236 19.87 16.34 -26.33
N MET A 237 18.89 15.83 -25.58
CA MET A 237 17.73 16.58 -25.14
C MET A 237 18.18 17.73 -24.21
N PRO A 238 17.70 18.97 -24.40
CA PRO A 238 17.88 20.04 -23.43
C PRO A 238 17.26 19.67 -22.09
N GLY A 239 17.96 19.96 -20.99
CA GLY A 239 17.51 19.64 -19.63
C GLY A 239 16.14 20.21 -19.29
N MET A 240 15.29 19.41 -18.65
CA MET A 240 14.04 19.88 -18.04
C MET A 240 14.34 20.88 -16.90
N PRO A 241 13.42 21.82 -16.62
CA PRO A 241 13.62 22.83 -15.57
C PRO A 241 13.82 22.17 -14.20
N GLY A 242 14.89 22.55 -13.51
CA GLY A 242 15.12 22.16 -12.11
C GLY A 242 14.04 22.72 -11.18
N MET A 243 13.76 21.97 -10.11
CA MET A 243 12.87 22.38 -9.02
C MET A 243 13.32 23.73 -8.45
N PRO A 244 12.41 24.67 -8.14
CA PRO A 244 12.79 25.95 -7.54
C PRO A 244 13.52 25.76 -6.18
N PRO A 245 14.50 26.63 -5.86
CA PRO A 245 15.23 26.55 -4.59
C PRO A 245 14.30 26.71 -3.37
N GLY A 246 14.56 25.93 -2.31
CA GLY A 246 13.90 26.11 -1.00
C GLY A 246 12.73 25.17 -0.67
N MET A 247 12.49 24.11 -1.44
CA MET A 247 11.53 23.06 -1.07
C MET A 247 12.18 21.94 -0.26
N SER A 248 11.52 21.52 0.82
CA SER A 248 11.82 20.30 1.58
C SER A 248 11.12 19.09 0.97
N MET A 249 11.84 18.00 0.74
CA MET A 249 11.24 16.73 0.31
C MET A 249 10.47 16.06 1.45
N PRO A 250 9.30 15.45 1.19
CA PRO A 250 8.57 14.69 2.20
C PRO A 250 9.33 13.42 2.61
N PRO A 251 9.20 12.96 3.87
CA PRO A 251 9.86 11.75 4.35
C PRO A 251 9.47 10.49 3.55
N GLY A 252 10.42 9.57 3.35
CA GLY A 252 10.15 8.23 2.81
C GLY A 252 10.17 8.08 1.28
N MET A 253 10.61 9.09 0.53
CA MET A 253 10.87 8.96 -0.91
C MET A 253 12.33 8.57 -1.20
N SER A 254 12.54 7.75 -2.24
CA SER A 254 13.86 7.50 -2.83
C SER A 254 14.05 8.33 -4.10
N MET A 255 15.22 8.93 -4.25
CA MET A 255 15.56 9.68 -5.47
C MET A 255 15.97 8.72 -6.60
N PRO A 256 15.55 8.97 -7.86
CA PRO A 256 16.05 8.23 -9.02
C PRO A 256 17.56 8.44 -9.23
N SER A 257 18.24 7.42 -9.77
CA SER A 257 19.67 7.50 -10.11
C SER A 257 19.96 8.56 -11.18
N GLY A 258 21.09 9.27 -11.06
CA GLY A 258 21.59 10.19 -12.09
C GLY A 258 21.10 11.64 -12.01
N MET A 259 20.43 12.03 -10.92
CA MET A 259 19.97 13.41 -10.72
C MET A 259 20.94 14.19 -9.82
N SER A 260 21.18 15.46 -10.13
CA SER A 260 21.94 16.40 -9.28
C SER A 260 20.98 17.23 -8.44
N MET A 261 21.33 17.44 -7.17
CA MET A 261 20.52 18.25 -6.26
C MET A 261 20.95 19.71 -6.32
N PRO A 262 20.02 20.69 -6.33
CA PRO A 262 20.39 22.09 -6.31
C PRO A 262 20.89 22.52 -4.90
N PRO A 263 21.68 23.61 -4.81
CA PRO A 263 22.16 24.12 -3.52
C PRO A 263 21.03 24.54 -2.57
N GLY A 264 21.26 24.39 -1.25
CA GLY A 264 20.37 24.92 -0.21
C GLY A 264 19.17 24.04 0.17
N MET A 265 19.15 22.76 -0.22
CA MET A 265 18.13 21.79 0.23
C MET A 265 18.56 21.05 1.49
N THR A 266 17.62 20.85 2.42
CA THR A 266 17.78 19.98 3.61
C THR A 266 17.01 18.68 3.41
N MET A 267 17.69 17.54 3.61
CA MET A 267 17.07 16.22 3.52
C MET A 267 16.39 15.86 4.84
N PRO A 268 15.20 15.22 4.82
CA PRO A 268 14.59 14.66 6.03
C PRO A 268 15.33 13.37 6.48
N PRO A 269 15.21 12.98 7.76
CA PRO A 269 15.77 11.72 8.27
C PRO A 269 15.21 10.48 7.56
N GLY A 270 16.01 9.41 7.47
CA GLY A 270 15.57 8.09 6.99
C GLY A 270 15.58 7.89 5.47
N MET A 271 16.22 8.78 4.71
CA MET A 271 16.41 8.62 3.27
C MET A 271 17.71 7.88 2.93
N THR A 272 17.67 7.03 1.92
CA THR A 272 18.85 6.38 1.32
C THR A 272 19.14 6.99 -0.05
N MET A 273 20.39 7.40 -0.27
CA MET A 273 20.83 7.93 -1.56
C MET A 273 21.25 6.78 -2.49
N PRO A 274 20.95 6.83 -3.79
CA PRO A 274 21.50 5.89 -4.75
C PRO A 274 22.98 6.19 -5.06
N PRO A 275 23.76 5.19 -5.53
CA PRO A 275 25.15 5.40 -5.96
C PRO A 275 25.29 6.40 -7.11
N GLY A 276 26.42 7.11 -7.17
CA GLY A 276 26.80 7.96 -8.32
C GLY A 276 26.27 9.40 -8.29
N MET A 277 25.79 9.89 -7.14
CA MET A 277 25.39 11.29 -6.97
C MET A 277 26.55 12.18 -6.50
N THR A 278 26.56 13.44 -6.94
CA THR A 278 27.47 14.49 -6.47
C THR A 278 26.70 15.50 -5.63
N MET A 279 27.24 15.86 -4.46
CA MET A 279 26.62 16.83 -3.55
C MET A 279 27.18 18.23 -3.83
N PRO A 280 26.33 19.26 -3.98
CA PRO A 280 26.80 20.64 -4.07
C PRO A 280 27.28 21.15 -2.69
N PRO A 281 28.14 22.20 -2.65
CA PRO A 281 28.55 22.83 -1.40
C PRO A 281 27.35 23.40 -0.61
N GLY A 282 27.41 23.30 0.72
CA GLY A 282 26.43 23.95 1.63
C GLY A 282 25.25 23.08 2.08
N MET A 283 25.31 21.76 1.89
CA MET A 283 24.27 20.82 2.29
C MET A 283 24.60 20.12 3.61
N SER A 284 23.65 20.07 4.56
CA SER A 284 23.81 19.41 5.86
C SER A 284 23.07 18.07 5.92
N MET A 285 23.76 17.00 6.31
CA MET A 285 23.18 15.67 6.51
C MET A 285 22.58 15.53 7.92
N PRO A 286 21.31 15.07 8.08
CA PRO A 286 20.77 14.74 9.39
C PRO A 286 21.39 13.46 9.97
N PRO A 287 21.31 13.24 11.30
CA PRO A 287 21.71 11.99 11.91
C PRO A 287 20.91 10.79 11.35
N GLY A 288 21.58 9.64 11.15
CA GLY A 288 20.94 8.39 10.75
C GLY A 288 20.93 8.07 9.24
N MET A 289 21.69 8.82 8.44
CA MET A 289 21.81 8.61 6.99
C MET A 289 23.09 7.84 6.65
N SER A 290 23.02 6.81 5.80
CA SER A 290 24.17 6.04 5.32
C SER A 290 24.57 6.46 3.90
N MET A 291 25.85 6.75 3.69
CA MET A 291 26.41 7.08 2.38
C MET A 291 26.78 5.78 1.64
N PRO A 292 26.27 5.53 0.42
CA PRO A 292 26.74 4.43 -0.40
C PRO A 292 28.17 4.69 -0.94
N PRO A 293 28.92 3.65 -1.31
CA PRO A 293 30.24 3.80 -1.94
C PRO A 293 30.17 4.62 -3.24
N GLY A 294 31.15 5.50 -3.48
CA GLY A 294 31.29 6.24 -4.75
C GLY A 294 30.77 7.69 -4.76
N MET A 295 30.41 8.26 -3.61
CA MET A 295 30.01 9.67 -3.50
C MET A 295 31.24 10.56 -3.24
N SER A 296 31.34 11.71 -3.93
CA SER A 296 32.39 12.72 -3.70
C SER A 296 31.78 14.03 -3.19
N MET A 297 32.35 14.60 -2.13
CA MET A 297 32.01 15.94 -1.65
C MET A 297 33.07 16.93 -2.10
N PRO A 298 32.70 18.03 -2.78
CA PRO A 298 33.62 19.15 -2.97
C PRO A 298 33.73 19.94 -1.67
N MET A 299 34.92 19.94 -1.06
CA MET A 299 35.25 20.79 0.07
C MET A 299 35.38 22.26 -0.38
N PRO A 300 34.75 23.23 0.30
CA PRO A 300 35.08 24.64 0.15
C PRO A 300 36.50 24.88 0.67
N GLY A 301 37.32 25.55 -0.14
CA GLY A 301 38.73 25.78 0.14
C GLY A 301 38.99 26.45 1.48
N THR A 302 39.88 25.86 2.26
CA THR A 302 40.70 26.60 3.20
C THR A 302 42.15 26.24 2.92
N THR A 303 42.93 27.28 2.67
CA THR A 303 44.38 27.29 2.52
C THR A 303 45.04 26.50 3.65
N ALA A 304 45.83 25.48 3.30
CA ALA A 304 46.72 24.81 4.23
C ALA A 304 47.82 25.79 4.70
N PRO A 305 48.17 25.85 6.00
CA PRO A 305 49.52 26.15 6.37
C PRO A 305 50.33 24.84 6.31
N SER A 306 51.52 25.00 5.73
CA SER A 306 52.64 24.10 5.60
C SER A 306 52.92 23.20 6.80
N SER A 307 53.25 21.93 6.50
CA SER A 307 53.94 20.99 7.38
C SER A 307 55.23 21.60 7.96
N GLY A 308 55.36 21.57 9.29
CA GLY A 308 56.58 21.97 9.98
C GLY A 308 56.64 21.45 11.43
N SER A 309 57.50 20.46 11.63
CA SER A 309 58.37 20.27 12.82
C SER A 309 57.80 19.66 14.14
N ALA A 310 58.20 18.39 14.35
CA ALA A 310 58.87 17.81 15.54
C ALA A 310 58.22 17.77 16.97
N LEU A 311 57.82 16.53 17.38
CA LEU A 311 58.23 15.68 18.56
C LEU A 311 58.16 16.22 20.04
N PRO A 312 58.25 15.37 21.11
CA PRO A 312 57.58 14.08 21.46
C PRO A 312 57.22 13.94 22.97
N SER A 313 56.78 12.74 23.40
CA SER A 313 56.93 12.05 24.74
C SER A 313 55.61 11.38 25.16
N GLY A 314 55.46 10.05 25.19
CA GLY A 314 55.98 9.17 26.25
C GLY A 314 54.83 8.35 26.87
N PRO A 315 55.07 7.25 27.61
CA PRO A 315 54.47 5.95 27.26
C PRO A 315 53.53 5.28 28.30
N ALA A 316 52.80 4.27 27.80
CA ALA A 316 52.53 2.92 28.31
C ALA A 316 52.18 2.62 29.80
N ARG A 317 51.09 1.83 29.90
CA ARG A 317 50.93 0.53 30.62
C ARG A 317 50.46 0.51 32.07
N ALA A 318 49.72 -0.59 32.30
CA ALA A 318 48.84 -0.91 33.40
C ALA A 318 49.53 -1.60 34.59
N GLY A 319 48.81 -1.64 35.71
CA GLY A 319 48.93 -2.67 36.74
C GLY A 319 48.96 -2.11 38.16
N ALA A 320 47.96 -2.48 38.99
CA ALA A 320 48.17 -3.15 40.29
C ALA A 320 46.92 -3.06 41.19
N LEU A 321 46.58 -4.23 41.73
CA LEU A 321 45.68 -4.48 42.85
C LEU A 321 46.38 -4.16 44.19
N SER A 322 45.58 -3.85 45.23
CA SER A 322 45.70 -4.35 46.63
C SER A 322 45.60 -3.29 47.75
N LEU A 323 44.46 -3.35 48.46
CA LEU A 323 44.19 -3.38 49.92
C LEU A 323 44.92 -2.45 50.92
N GLY A 324 44.11 -1.83 51.80
CA GLY A 324 44.45 -1.42 53.18
C GLY A 324 43.74 -0.13 53.64
N SER A 325 42.53 -0.20 54.21
CA SER A 325 42.21 -0.14 55.67
C SER A 325 42.07 1.27 56.27
N GLY A 326 40.86 1.61 56.75
CA GLY A 326 40.57 2.78 57.58
C GLY A 326 39.15 2.73 58.16
N LEU A 327 39.06 2.53 59.48
CA LEU A 327 37.87 2.29 60.30
C LEU A 327 37.07 3.56 60.64
N GLY A 328 35.78 3.40 60.94
CA GLY A 328 34.92 4.38 61.65
C GLY A 328 33.42 4.07 61.46
N LEU A 329 32.83 3.10 62.16
CA LEU A 329 32.06 3.21 63.41
C LEU A 329 30.69 3.94 63.32
N VAL A 330 29.65 3.18 63.74
CA VAL A 330 28.33 3.52 64.31
C VAL A 330 27.25 4.16 63.39
N SER A 331 26.19 3.43 63.04
CA SER A 331 24.97 3.38 63.87
C SER A 331 23.89 2.47 63.28
N VAL A 332 23.02 2.04 64.18
CA VAL A 332 22.08 0.91 64.15
C VAL A 332 20.72 1.31 63.57
N GLY A 333 20.07 0.38 62.86
CA GLY A 333 18.69 0.55 62.39
C GLY A 333 18.11 -0.72 61.77
N LEU A 334 18.07 -1.81 62.55
CA LEU A 334 17.36 -3.05 62.22
C LEU A 334 15.90 -2.93 62.70
N CYS A 335 14.93 -3.22 61.83
CA CYS A 335 13.62 -3.73 62.23
C CYS A 335 13.00 -4.57 61.09
N LEU A 336 13.16 -5.91 61.17
CA LEU A 336 12.12 -6.87 60.77
C LEU A 336 10.92 -6.66 61.74
N VAL A 337 9.66 -7.02 61.49
CA VAL A 337 8.99 -8.32 61.28
C VAL A 337 7.52 -7.93 60.91
N GLY A 338 6.72 -8.59 60.07
CA GLY A 338 6.37 -10.00 60.11
C GLY A 338 5.18 -10.35 59.21
N SER A 339 5.13 -11.63 58.86
CA SER A 339 4.09 -12.34 58.11
C SER A 339 2.74 -12.39 58.83
N LEU A 340 1.64 -12.48 58.08
CA LEU A 340 0.49 -13.29 58.52
C LEU A 340 -0.27 -13.90 57.34
N VAL A 341 -0.29 -15.23 57.37
CA VAL A 341 -1.16 -16.16 56.64
C VAL A 341 -2.58 -16.02 57.17
N ILE A 342 -3.59 -15.90 56.29
CA ILE A 342 -4.95 -16.35 56.61
C ILE A 342 -5.42 -17.25 55.47
N LEU A 343 -5.71 -18.49 55.88
CA LEU A 343 -6.47 -19.50 55.17
C LEU A 343 -7.95 -19.29 55.52
N LEU A 344 -8.81 -19.14 54.51
CA LEU A 344 -10.20 -19.60 54.46
C LEU A 344 -10.68 -19.47 53.01
#